data_AF-A0A521TJT1-F1
#
_entry.id   AF-A0A521TJT1-F1
#
_cell.length_a   1.000
_cell.length_b   1.000
_cell.length_c   1.000
_cell.angle_alpha   90.00
_cell.angle_beta   90.00
_cell.angle_gamma   90.00
#
_symmetry.space_group_name_H-M   'P 1'
#
loop_
_entity.id
_entity.type
_entity.pdbx_description
1 polymer ?
#
loop_
_entity_poly.entity_id
_entity_poly.type
_entity_poly.pdbx_seq_one_letter_code
_entity_poly.pdbx_strand_id
1 'polypeptide(L)'
;MQILIVIFSFISINQFVFAEEPIPTTYSEEVDKIIYDGKWTFTREWKESSLNSWSFNDGTKLVLRTAHDGNYIYVFVDHLSDVFKDKGTDRAIVCFGDPSHNKIANENDYCFLVTLGDNSPIILQGGSHVAVSGNFKKISDTRFMGVGAMSDNADRYTPVPHASYEFKIPLELIGRNNEYSFYLSVYDFHRNVANTWPRDIILENNFVIPSPIYWGTFYSPDSSLPEFHLLYFVFFVPFLMIVILRMQRWQKLVNFN
;
A
#
# COMPACT_ATOMS: atom_id res chain seq x y z
N MET A 1 50.88 -30.90 -4.46
CA MET A 1 49.57 -30.57 -3.87
C MET A 1 49.21 -29.16 -4.33
N GLN A 2 48.43 -29.02 -5.41
CA GLN A 2 48.03 -27.72 -5.95
C GLN A 2 46.69 -27.32 -5.31
N ILE A 3 46.69 -26.19 -4.60
CA ILE A 3 45.48 -25.60 -4.03
C ILE A 3 44.82 -24.79 -5.14
N LEU A 4 43.64 -25.26 -5.58
CA LEU A 4 42.78 -24.53 -6.51
C LEU A 4 42.01 -23.47 -5.71
N ILE A 5 42.38 -22.21 -5.87
CA ILE A 5 41.62 -21.08 -5.32
C ILE A 5 40.51 -20.75 -6.32
N VAL A 6 39.28 -21.13 -5.98
CA VAL A 6 38.08 -20.73 -6.73
C VAL A 6 37.67 -19.35 -6.24
N ILE A 7 37.92 -18.33 -7.05
CA ILE A 7 37.45 -16.96 -6.81
C ILE A 7 36.00 -16.90 -7.26
N PHE A 8 35.07 -16.90 -6.29
CA PHE A 8 33.67 -16.60 -6.54
C PHE A 8 33.52 -15.09 -6.76
N SER A 9 33.53 -14.67 -8.02
CA SER A 9 33.11 -13.32 -8.39
C SER A 9 31.60 -13.22 -8.22
N PHE A 10 31.16 -12.64 -7.10
CA PHE A 10 29.78 -12.17 -6.96
C PHE A 10 29.58 -11.02 -7.95
N ILE A 11 28.94 -11.32 -9.07
CA ILE A 11 28.38 -10.30 -9.96
C ILE A 11 27.17 -9.76 -9.22
N SER A 12 27.33 -8.59 -8.59
CA SER A 12 26.21 -7.81 -8.08
C SER A 12 25.29 -7.49 -9.25
N ILE A 13 24.18 -8.20 -9.34
CA ILE A 13 23.10 -7.85 -10.27
C ILE A 13 22.57 -6.53 -9.73
N ASN A 14 22.80 -5.43 -10.46
CA ASN A 14 22.23 -4.13 -10.16
C ASN A 14 20.70 -4.29 -10.13
N GLN A 15 20.12 -4.46 -8.95
CA GLN A 15 18.70 -4.23 -8.78
C GLN A 15 18.51 -2.72 -8.96
N PHE A 16 17.67 -2.36 -9.93
CA PHE A 16 17.22 -0.98 -10.10
C PHE A 16 16.39 -0.63 -8.86
N VAL A 17 17.06 -0.24 -7.78
CA VAL A 17 16.41 0.39 -6.63
C VAL A 17 16.13 1.82 -7.08
N PHE A 18 14.87 2.11 -7.41
CA PHE A 18 14.41 3.48 -7.49
C PHE A 18 14.57 4.08 -6.09
N ALA A 19 15.58 4.94 -5.93
CA ALA A 19 15.97 5.52 -4.64
C ALA A 19 15.00 6.65 -4.22
N GLU A 20 13.71 6.36 -4.19
CA GLU A 20 12.68 7.24 -3.62
C GLU A 20 12.61 7.04 -2.11
N GLU A 21 12.37 8.12 -1.37
CA GLU A 21 12.21 8.06 0.08
C GLU A 21 10.94 7.26 0.44
N PRO A 22 11.02 6.23 1.31
CA PRO A 22 9.86 5.43 1.71
C PRO A 22 8.69 6.28 2.22
N ILE A 23 7.47 5.81 1.98
CA ILE A 23 6.24 6.47 2.45
C ILE A 23 5.94 6.03 3.88
N PRO A 24 6.08 6.92 4.88
CA PRO A 24 5.67 6.59 6.23
C PRO A 24 4.14 6.63 6.34
N THR A 25 3.58 5.81 7.23
CA THR A 25 2.23 5.98 7.76
C THR A 25 2.29 6.13 9.27
N THR A 26 1.29 6.76 9.87
CA THR A 26 1.24 6.95 11.33
C THR A 26 -0.05 6.36 11.89
N TYR A 27 0.04 5.84 13.11
CA TYR A 27 -1.15 5.52 13.87
C TYR A 27 -1.95 6.79 14.16
N SER A 28 -3.27 6.69 14.06
CA SER A 28 -4.19 7.77 14.37
C SER A 28 -5.42 7.26 15.12
N GLU A 29 -5.75 7.94 16.22
CA GLU A 29 -6.96 7.69 17.00
C GLU A 29 -8.17 8.47 16.46
N GLU A 30 -7.94 9.42 15.54
CA GLU A 30 -8.95 10.33 15.00
C GLU A 30 -9.46 9.93 13.60
N VAL A 31 -9.09 8.76 13.08
CA VAL A 31 -9.55 8.30 11.74
C VAL A 31 -11.06 8.13 11.62
N ASP A 32 -11.76 7.97 12.75
CA ASP A 32 -13.23 7.90 12.82
C ASP A 32 -13.89 9.25 12.50
N LYS A 33 -13.12 10.34 12.55
CA LYS A 33 -13.55 11.69 12.18
C LYS A 33 -13.40 11.98 10.69
N ILE A 34 -12.73 11.12 9.93
CA ILE A 34 -12.59 11.25 8.47
C ILE A 34 -13.94 10.98 7.81
N ILE A 35 -14.44 11.97 7.08
CA ILE A 35 -15.65 11.87 6.28
C ILE A 35 -15.22 11.43 4.89
N TYR A 36 -15.59 10.21 4.53
CA TYR A 36 -15.26 9.63 3.23
C TYR A 36 -16.15 10.21 2.11
N ASP A 37 -15.85 11.43 1.68
CA ASP A 37 -16.53 12.14 0.59
C ASP A 37 -15.61 12.54 -0.56
N GLY A 38 -14.34 12.11 -0.52
CA GLY A 38 -13.34 12.25 -1.56
C GLY A 38 -12.55 13.56 -1.52
N LYS A 39 -12.65 14.35 -0.45
CA LYS A 39 -12.02 15.67 -0.32
C LYS A 39 -11.83 16.04 1.15
N TRP A 40 -11.13 17.14 1.42
CA TRP A 40 -11.18 17.76 2.74
C TRP A 40 -12.60 18.29 3.03
N THR A 41 -13.19 17.83 4.12
CA THR A 41 -14.42 18.38 4.68
C THR A 41 -14.12 19.47 5.72
N PHE A 42 -13.03 19.33 6.48
CA PHE A 42 -12.59 20.35 7.45
C PHE A 42 -11.08 20.31 7.72
N THR A 43 -10.49 21.43 8.10
CA THR A 43 -9.02 21.65 8.15
C THR A 43 -8.22 20.65 9.01
N ARG A 44 -8.85 20.02 9.99
CA ARG A 44 -8.20 19.09 10.94
C ARG A 44 -8.44 17.62 10.64
N GLU A 45 -9.20 17.30 9.59
CA GLU A 45 -9.62 15.94 9.27
C GLU A 45 -8.44 14.98 9.12
N TRP A 46 -7.47 15.32 8.27
CA TRP A 46 -6.23 14.56 8.12
C TRP A 46 -5.08 15.16 8.93
N LYS A 47 -5.33 15.60 10.17
CA LYS A 47 -4.27 16.20 11.00
C LYS A 47 -3.30 15.15 11.55
N GLU A 48 -3.81 14.03 12.03
CA GLU A 48 -3.02 12.92 12.58
C GLU A 48 -2.63 11.92 11.48
N SER A 49 -2.10 12.43 10.37
CA SER A 49 -1.63 11.61 9.26
C SER A 49 -0.20 11.99 8.92
N SER A 50 0.51 11.10 8.24
CA SER A 50 1.74 11.47 7.54
C SER A 50 1.44 12.47 6.43
N LEU A 51 2.47 13.13 5.92
CA LEU A 51 2.40 14.06 4.80
C LEU A 51 3.59 13.82 3.88
N ASN A 52 3.30 13.47 2.63
CA ASN A 52 4.25 13.45 1.54
C ASN A 52 3.74 14.38 0.43
N SER A 53 4.62 15.15 -0.19
CA SER A 53 4.23 16.06 -1.26
C SER A 53 5.28 16.07 -2.36
N TRP A 54 4.82 16.02 -3.61
CA TRP A 54 5.69 16.04 -4.77
C TRP A 54 5.33 17.18 -5.71
N SER A 55 6.36 17.74 -6.33
CA SER A 55 6.25 18.60 -7.50
C SER A 55 6.95 17.89 -8.66
N PHE A 56 6.21 17.61 -9.72
CA PHE A 56 6.71 16.96 -10.93
C PHE A 56 7.24 17.99 -11.92
N ASN A 57 8.06 17.53 -12.86
CA ASN A 57 8.73 18.39 -13.86
C ASN A 57 7.75 19.12 -14.78
N ASP A 58 6.55 18.59 -14.97
CA ASP A 58 5.46 19.16 -15.75
C ASP A 58 4.63 20.19 -14.96
N GLY A 59 5.09 20.59 -13.78
CA GLY A 59 4.43 21.53 -12.88
C GLY A 59 3.34 20.90 -12.01
N THR A 60 3.07 19.60 -12.18
CA THR A 60 2.04 18.89 -11.41
C THR A 60 2.44 18.82 -9.93
N LYS A 61 1.47 19.07 -9.05
CA LYS A 61 1.63 18.98 -7.60
C LYS A 61 0.66 17.94 -7.05
N LEU A 62 1.20 17.06 -6.23
CA LEU A 62 0.47 15.97 -5.61
C LEU A 62 0.79 15.93 -4.13
N VAL A 63 -0.23 15.81 -3.29
CA VAL A 63 -0.07 15.60 -1.85
C VAL A 63 -0.67 14.25 -1.48
N LEU A 64 0.04 13.51 -0.64
CA LEU A 64 -0.39 12.24 -0.08
C LEU A 64 -0.45 12.37 1.44
N ARG A 65 -1.58 11.94 2.02
CA ARG A 65 -1.74 11.72 3.45
C ARG A 65 -1.97 10.25 3.69
N THR A 66 -1.26 9.67 4.66
CA THR A 66 -1.50 8.28 5.07
C THR A 66 -1.61 8.18 6.57
N ALA A 67 -2.53 7.33 7.03
CA ALA A 67 -2.73 7.01 8.43
C ALA A 67 -3.21 5.57 8.57
N HIS A 68 -3.21 5.02 9.78
CA HIS A 68 -3.85 3.76 10.07
C HIS A 68 -4.41 3.72 11.50
N ASP A 69 -5.40 2.88 11.74
CA ASP A 69 -5.95 2.60 13.08
C ASP A 69 -5.64 1.18 13.55
N GLY A 70 -4.77 0.49 12.80
CA GLY A 70 -4.45 -0.91 13.02
C GLY A 70 -5.46 -1.87 12.39
N ASN A 71 -6.60 -1.44 11.87
CA ASN A 71 -7.52 -2.29 11.08
C ASN A 71 -7.59 -1.89 9.60
N TYR A 72 -7.37 -0.62 9.32
CA TYR A 72 -7.38 -0.06 7.99
C TYR A 72 -6.15 0.84 7.77
N ILE A 73 -5.69 0.91 6.52
CA ILE A 73 -4.84 1.99 6.03
C ILE A 73 -5.77 3.01 5.35
N TYR A 74 -5.59 4.27 5.75
CA TYR A 74 -6.29 5.42 5.22
C TYR A 74 -5.31 6.14 4.29
N VAL A 75 -5.73 6.39 3.04
CA VAL A 75 -4.92 7.11 2.05
C VAL A 75 -5.76 8.22 1.47
N PHE A 76 -5.24 9.45 1.50
CA PHE A 76 -5.82 10.58 0.78
C PHE A 76 -4.81 11.12 -0.22
N VAL A 77 -5.24 11.19 -1.47
CA VAL A 77 -4.46 11.57 -2.64
C VAL A 77 -5.06 12.86 -3.18
N ASP A 78 -4.27 13.93 -3.16
CA ASP A 78 -4.74 15.28 -3.38
C ASP A 78 -4.01 15.90 -4.59
N HIS A 79 -4.68 15.90 -5.75
CA HIS A 79 -4.07 16.23 -7.03
C HIS A 79 -4.24 17.71 -7.36
N LEU A 80 -3.49 18.55 -6.65
CA LEU A 80 -3.63 20.02 -6.66
C LEU A 80 -3.57 20.69 -8.03
N SER A 81 -3.01 20.02 -9.04
CA SER A 81 -2.85 20.57 -10.39
C SER A 81 -3.97 20.20 -11.35
N ASP A 82 -4.78 19.20 -11.04
CA ASP A 82 -5.90 18.76 -11.87
C ASP A 82 -7.16 19.52 -11.48
N VAL A 83 -7.30 20.70 -12.07
CA VAL A 83 -8.43 21.62 -11.83
C VAL A 83 -9.63 21.34 -12.75
N PHE A 84 -9.52 20.34 -13.61
CA PHE A 84 -10.58 19.94 -14.52
C PHE A 84 -11.43 18.84 -13.85
N LYS A 85 -12.69 18.75 -14.26
CA LYS A 85 -13.62 17.77 -13.71
C LYS A 85 -13.95 16.75 -14.78
N ASP A 86 -13.05 15.82 -15.03
CA ASP A 86 -13.26 14.75 -16.00
C ASP A 86 -13.82 13.51 -15.29
N LYS A 87 -15.09 13.65 -14.92
CA LYS A 87 -15.86 12.64 -14.18
C LYS A 87 -15.87 11.30 -14.92
N GLY A 88 -15.56 10.22 -14.21
CA GLY A 88 -15.56 8.87 -14.75
C GLY A 88 -14.29 8.51 -15.52
N THR A 89 -13.32 9.43 -15.64
CA THR A 89 -12.06 9.20 -16.35
C THR A 89 -10.83 9.46 -15.49
N ASP A 90 -10.82 10.55 -14.72
CA ASP A 90 -9.72 10.81 -13.77
C ASP A 90 -9.76 9.75 -12.67
N ARG A 91 -8.60 9.26 -12.27
CA ARG A 91 -8.51 8.16 -11.31
C ARG A 91 -7.21 8.15 -10.54
N ALA A 92 -7.26 7.55 -9.36
CA ALA A 92 -6.09 7.19 -8.57
C ALA A 92 -6.05 5.67 -8.36
N ILE A 93 -4.83 5.11 -8.38
CA ILE A 93 -4.53 3.72 -8.08
C ILE A 93 -3.52 3.70 -6.95
N VAL A 94 -3.83 2.97 -5.88
CA VAL A 94 -2.93 2.69 -4.76
C VAL A 94 -2.70 1.20 -4.68
N CYS A 95 -1.46 0.74 -4.67
CA CYS A 95 -1.11 -0.67 -4.56
C CYS A 95 -0.26 -0.96 -3.33
N PHE A 96 -0.50 -2.14 -2.75
CA PHE A 96 0.25 -2.72 -1.65
C PHE A 96 0.69 -4.13 -2.03
N GLY A 97 1.93 -4.50 -1.71
CA GLY A 97 2.48 -5.81 -2.03
C GLY A 97 3.49 -6.27 -0.98
N ASP A 98 4.11 -7.42 -1.27
CA ASP A 98 5.13 -8.01 -0.40
C ASP A 98 6.39 -7.12 -0.33
N PRO A 99 6.96 -6.85 0.86
CA PRO A 99 8.19 -6.05 1.01
C PRO A 99 9.39 -6.54 0.21
N SER A 100 9.39 -7.81 -0.23
CA SER A 100 10.45 -8.36 -1.09
C SER A 100 10.37 -7.93 -2.55
N HIS A 101 9.35 -7.18 -2.97
CA HIS A 101 9.16 -6.64 -4.32
C HIS A 101 9.14 -7.72 -5.42
N ASN A 102 8.01 -8.42 -5.52
CA ASN A 102 7.85 -9.50 -6.50
C ASN A 102 8.06 -9.03 -7.95
N LYS A 103 8.77 -9.83 -8.76
CA LYS A 103 8.95 -9.54 -10.20
C LYS A 103 7.64 -9.61 -10.99
N ILE A 104 6.68 -10.41 -10.54
CA ILE A 104 5.36 -10.58 -11.16
C ILE A 104 4.34 -10.49 -10.03
N ALA A 105 3.26 -9.75 -10.25
CA ALA A 105 2.19 -9.62 -9.28
C ALA A 105 1.61 -10.99 -8.90
N ASN A 106 1.60 -11.31 -7.61
CA ASN A 106 1.10 -12.56 -7.04
C ASN A 106 -0.09 -12.31 -6.09
N GLU A 107 -0.56 -13.34 -5.41
CA GLU A 107 -1.72 -13.31 -4.52
C GLU A 107 -1.59 -12.34 -3.32
N ASN A 108 -0.38 -11.86 -3.02
CA ASN A 108 -0.10 -10.89 -1.95
C ASN A 108 -0.03 -9.44 -2.46
N ASP A 109 -0.16 -9.22 -3.78
CA ASP A 109 -0.14 -7.90 -4.37
C ASP A 109 -1.57 -7.44 -4.67
N TYR A 110 -1.96 -6.28 -4.13
CA TYR A 110 -3.30 -5.72 -4.23
C TYR A 110 -3.23 -4.29 -4.75
N CYS A 111 -4.18 -3.91 -5.61
CA CYS A 111 -4.34 -2.55 -6.09
C CYS A 111 -5.79 -2.09 -5.95
N PHE A 112 -5.95 -0.84 -5.52
CA PHE A 112 -7.22 -0.18 -5.24
C PHE A 112 -7.35 0.98 -6.20
N LEU A 113 -8.42 1.00 -6.99
CA LEU A 113 -8.67 2.02 -8.00
C LEU A 113 -9.94 2.78 -7.65
N VAL A 114 -9.82 4.10 -7.63
CA VAL A 114 -10.93 5.03 -7.40
C VAL A 114 -10.99 6.00 -8.57
N THR A 115 -12.19 6.21 -9.10
CA THR A 115 -12.45 7.10 -10.25
C THR A 115 -13.22 8.33 -9.77
N LEU A 116 -12.88 9.50 -10.30
CA LEU A 116 -13.49 10.77 -9.93
C LEU A 116 -15.00 10.77 -10.19
N GLY A 117 -15.78 10.99 -9.14
CA GLY A 117 -17.24 11.06 -9.18
C GLY A 117 -17.96 9.74 -9.49
N ASP A 118 -17.27 8.60 -9.43
CA ASP A 118 -17.85 7.27 -9.48
C ASP A 118 -17.83 6.62 -8.08
N ASN A 119 -18.91 5.92 -7.75
CA ASN A 119 -19.08 5.24 -6.45
C ASN A 119 -18.79 3.73 -6.58
N SER A 120 -18.03 3.34 -7.60
CA SER A 120 -17.75 1.94 -7.95
C SER A 120 -16.26 1.63 -7.85
N PRO A 121 -15.63 1.74 -6.67
CA PRO A 121 -14.20 1.54 -6.53
C PRO A 121 -13.86 0.07 -6.83
N ILE A 122 -12.67 -0.17 -7.38
CA ILE A 122 -12.25 -1.47 -7.88
C ILE A 122 -11.08 -2.00 -7.05
N ILE A 123 -11.15 -3.28 -6.69
CA ILE A 123 -10.03 -4.01 -6.09
C ILE A 123 -9.48 -5.00 -7.11
N LEU A 124 -8.17 -4.98 -7.26
CA LEU A 124 -7.40 -5.90 -8.08
C LEU A 124 -6.46 -6.70 -7.18
N GLN A 125 -6.38 -8.01 -7.38
CA GLN A 125 -5.43 -8.90 -6.72
C GLN A 125 -4.52 -9.53 -7.78
N GLY A 126 -3.23 -9.64 -7.51
CA GLY A 126 -2.28 -10.33 -8.38
C GLY A 126 -2.51 -11.85 -8.43
N GLY A 127 -1.59 -12.56 -9.08
CA GLY A 127 -1.64 -14.01 -9.23
C GLY A 127 -2.55 -14.49 -10.37
N SER A 128 -3.00 -13.60 -11.26
CA SER A 128 -3.68 -13.98 -12.50
C SER A 128 -2.68 -14.52 -13.52
N HIS A 129 -3.08 -15.52 -14.31
CA HIS A 129 -2.28 -16.01 -15.44
C HIS A 129 -2.33 -15.10 -16.68
N VAL A 130 -3.13 -14.02 -16.64
CA VAL A 130 -3.32 -13.10 -17.77
C VAL A 130 -2.30 -11.97 -17.70
N ALA A 131 -1.21 -12.09 -18.45
CA ALA A 131 -0.15 -11.06 -18.48
C ALA A 131 -0.64 -9.69 -19.01
N VAL A 132 -1.62 -9.68 -19.92
CA VAL A 132 -2.20 -8.45 -20.49
C VAL A 132 -2.88 -7.58 -19.42
N SER A 133 -3.34 -8.15 -18.30
CA SER A 133 -3.88 -7.40 -17.16
C SER A 133 -2.83 -7.10 -16.09
N GLY A 134 -1.53 -7.21 -16.42
CA GLY A 134 -0.44 -7.07 -15.46
C GLY A 134 -0.44 -8.17 -14.39
N ASN A 135 -1.01 -9.35 -14.70
CA ASN A 135 -1.23 -10.45 -13.75
C ASN A 135 -2.22 -10.12 -12.61
N PHE A 136 -3.05 -9.10 -12.78
CA PHE A 136 -4.14 -8.80 -11.85
C PHE A 136 -5.48 -9.39 -12.31
N LYS A 137 -6.34 -9.72 -11.33
CA LYS A 137 -7.75 -10.08 -11.48
C LYS A 137 -8.60 -9.21 -10.55
N LYS A 138 -9.82 -8.89 -10.96
CA LYS A 138 -10.76 -8.15 -10.10
C LYS A 138 -11.29 -9.05 -8.98
N ILE A 139 -11.32 -8.51 -7.76
CA ILE A 139 -11.94 -9.13 -6.59
C ILE A 139 -12.91 -8.13 -5.92
N SER A 140 -13.57 -8.54 -4.85
CA SER A 140 -14.49 -7.69 -4.07
C SER A 140 -14.30 -7.89 -2.58
N ASP A 141 -14.27 -6.80 -1.82
CA ASP A 141 -14.31 -6.77 -0.37
C ASP A 141 -15.21 -5.60 0.06
N THR A 142 -16.23 -5.87 0.87
CA THR A 142 -17.23 -4.86 1.27
C THR A 142 -16.70 -3.86 2.29
N ARG A 143 -15.53 -4.11 2.89
CA ARG A 143 -14.90 -3.25 3.89
C ARG A 143 -13.99 -2.20 3.25
N PHE A 144 -13.60 -2.41 1.99
CA PHE A 144 -12.92 -1.39 1.22
C PHE A 144 -13.89 -0.27 0.83
N MET A 145 -13.48 0.97 1.08
CA MET A 145 -14.17 2.16 0.60
C MET A 145 -13.19 3.01 -0.20
N GLY A 146 -13.68 3.60 -1.29
CA GLY A 146 -12.91 4.51 -2.09
C GLY A 146 -13.82 5.53 -2.75
N VAL A 147 -13.46 6.81 -2.67
CA VAL A 147 -14.28 7.94 -3.16
C VAL A 147 -13.38 8.96 -3.83
N GLY A 148 -13.76 9.39 -5.03
CA GLY A 148 -13.08 10.48 -5.74
C GLY A 148 -14.02 11.66 -5.91
N ALA A 149 -13.58 12.86 -5.55
CA ALA A 149 -14.37 14.08 -5.66
C ALA A 149 -13.51 15.28 -6.11
N MET A 150 -14.19 16.37 -6.46
CA MET A 150 -13.52 17.65 -6.58
C MET A 150 -13.44 18.27 -5.19
N SER A 151 -12.26 18.76 -4.82
CA SER A 151 -12.04 19.58 -3.64
C SER A 151 -12.79 20.91 -3.74
N ASP A 152 -12.86 21.62 -2.61
CA ASP A 152 -13.53 22.91 -2.49
C ASP A 152 -12.79 23.82 -1.51
N ASN A 153 -13.45 24.88 -1.03
CA ASN A 153 -12.85 25.87 -0.13
C ASN A 153 -12.41 25.31 1.23
N ALA A 154 -12.81 24.09 1.60
CA ALA A 154 -12.32 23.41 2.79
C ALA A 154 -10.93 22.78 2.60
N ASP A 155 -10.45 22.71 1.36
CA ASP A 155 -9.11 22.21 1.05
C ASP A 155 -8.03 23.00 1.79
N ARG A 156 -7.02 22.27 2.27
CA ARG A 156 -5.98 22.82 3.13
C ARG A 156 -4.87 23.52 2.36
N TYR A 157 -4.69 23.19 1.09
CA TYR A 157 -3.52 23.58 0.30
C TYR A 157 -3.83 24.70 -0.69
N THR A 158 -5.02 24.70 -1.28
CA THR A 158 -5.46 25.68 -2.26
C THR A 158 -6.97 25.82 -2.29
N PRO A 159 -7.52 27.04 -2.40
CA PRO A 159 -8.96 27.24 -2.57
C PRO A 159 -9.45 26.92 -3.99
N VAL A 160 -8.55 26.61 -4.93
CA VAL A 160 -8.91 26.26 -6.31
C VAL A 160 -9.39 24.81 -6.34
N PRO A 161 -10.64 24.52 -6.76
CA PRO A 161 -11.13 23.15 -6.87
C PRO A 161 -10.25 22.29 -7.77
N HIS A 162 -9.92 21.08 -7.32
CA HIS A 162 -9.10 20.10 -8.03
C HIS A 162 -9.51 18.66 -7.67
N ALA A 163 -9.06 17.67 -8.43
CA ALA A 163 -9.39 16.27 -8.17
C ALA A 163 -8.67 15.73 -6.93
N SER A 164 -9.41 14.99 -6.10
CA SER A 164 -8.88 14.31 -4.91
C SER A 164 -9.56 12.94 -4.69
N TYR A 165 -8.87 12.05 -3.98
CA TYR A 165 -9.26 10.65 -3.83
C TYR A 165 -8.97 10.14 -2.42
N GLU A 166 -9.92 9.42 -1.84
CA GLU A 166 -9.82 8.80 -0.53
C GLU A 166 -9.93 7.28 -0.62
N PHE A 167 -9.16 6.58 0.21
CA PHE A 167 -9.14 5.13 0.30
C PHE A 167 -9.22 4.70 1.77
N LYS A 168 -10.06 3.70 2.05
CA LYS A 168 -10.11 2.95 3.30
C LYS A 168 -9.80 1.50 3.02
N ILE A 169 -8.56 1.09 3.26
CA ILE A 169 -8.05 -0.21 2.80
C ILE A 169 -7.98 -1.17 3.99
N PRO A 170 -8.71 -2.29 3.98
CA PRO A 170 -8.69 -3.25 5.09
C PRO A 170 -7.34 -3.98 5.17
N LEU A 171 -6.66 -3.87 6.31
CA LEU A 171 -5.37 -4.55 6.57
C LEU A 171 -5.50 -6.08 6.57
N GLU A 172 -6.68 -6.61 6.90
CA GLU A 172 -6.94 -8.05 6.83
C GLU A 172 -6.93 -8.57 5.38
N LEU A 173 -7.24 -7.72 4.40
CA LEU A 173 -7.21 -8.09 2.98
C LEU A 173 -5.78 -8.13 2.45
N ILE A 174 -5.00 -7.08 2.72
CA ILE A 174 -3.63 -6.94 2.19
C ILE A 174 -2.56 -7.66 3.04
N GLY A 175 -2.95 -8.24 4.17
CA GLY A 175 -2.05 -8.82 5.16
C GLY A 175 -1.44 -7.74 6.06
N ARG A 176 -1.29 -8.04 7.35
CA ARG A 176 -0.67 -7.10 8.31
C ARG A 176 0.83 -7.22 8.27
N ASN A 177 1.48 -6.11 8.00
CA ASN A 177 2.93 -5.95 7.97
C ASN A 177 3.27 -4.52 8.40
N ASN A 178 4.44 -4.33 9.00
CA ASN A 178 5.01 -3.02 9.32
C ASN A 178 5.66 -2.36 8.09
N GLU A 179 5.91 -3.14 7.04
CA GLU A 179 6.42 -2.68 5.76
C GLU A 179 5.60 -3.28 4.61
N TYR A 180 5.49 -2.56 3.49
CA TYR A 180 4.85 -3.01 2.27
C TYR A 180 5.63 -2.49 1.06
N SER A 181 5.59 -3.26 -0.03
CA SER A 181 5.82 -2.69 -1.34
C SER A 181 4.64 -1.79 -1.71
N PHE A 182 4.88 -0.61 -2.26
CA PHE A 182 3.87 0.43 -2.47
C PHE A 182 4.02 1.16 -3.79
N TYR A 183 2.88 1.37 -4.44
CA TYR A 183 2.81 2.14 -5.68
C TYR A 183 1.57 3.04 -5.68
N LEU A 184 1.75 4.25 -6.18
CA LEU A 184 0.70 5.23 -6.38
C LEU A 184 0.74 5.68 -7.84
N SER A 185 -0.44 5.82 -8.45
CA SER A 185 -0.62 6.45 -9.75
C SER A 185 -1.84 7.33 -9.71
N VAL A 186 -1.73 8.54 -10.26
CA VAL A 186 -2.85 9.46 -10.46
C VAL A 186 -2.88 9.82 -11.93
N TYR A 187 -4.02 9.60 -12.56
CA TYR A 187 -4.22 9.85 -13.98
C TYR A 187 -5.16 11.05 -14.15
N ASP A 188 -4.64 12.09 -14.80
CA ASP A 188 -5.37 13.27 -15.26
C ASP A 188 -5.72 13.05 -16.74
N PHE A 189 -7.02 12.92 -17.02
CA PHE A 189 -7.54 12.69 -18.36
C PHE A 189 -7.40 13.93 -19.24
N HIS A 190 -7.60 15.13 -18.68
CA HIS A 190 -7.51 16.39 -19.42
C HIS A 190 -6.15 16.57 -20.10
N ARG A 191 -5.08 16.32 -19.34
CA ARG A 191 -3.70 16.42 -19.79
C ARG A 191 -3.20 15.12 -20.42
N ASN A 192 -3.93 14.02 -20.22
CA ASN A 192 -3.55 12.67 -20.62
C ASN A 192 -2.18 12.28 -20.05
N VAL A 193 -1.97 12.54 -18.75
CA VAL A 193 -0.72 12.26 -18.02
C VAL A 193 -1.03 11.41 -16.79
N ALA A 194 -0.18 10.41 -16.54
CA ALA A 194 -0.16 9.66 -15.30
C ALA A 194 1.07 10.07 -14.47
N ASN A 195 0.84 10.54 -13.24
CA ASN A 195 1.87 10.85 -12.27
C ASN A 195 1.98 9.72 -11.26
N THR A 196 3.20 9.21 -11.05
CA THR A 196 3.43 8.01 -10.24
C THR A 196 4.35 8.27 -9.05
N TRP A 197 4.21 7.42 -8.03
CA TRP A 197 5.23 7.19 -7.01
C TRP A 197 5.47 5.67 -6.88
N PRO A 198 6.72 5.17 -6.93
CA PRO A 198 7.96 5.88 -7.24
C PRO A 198 7.92 6.67 -8.54
N ARG A 199 8.69 7.76 -8.61
CA ARG A 199 8.71 8.62 -9.80
C ARG A 199 9.42 7.94 -10.96
N ASP A 200 9.18 8.47 -12.16
CA ASP A 200 9.84 8.07 -13.41
C ASP A 200 9.61 6.62 -13.85
N ILE A 201 8.58 5.96 -13.31
CA ILE A 201 8.09 4.69 -13.86
C ILE A 201 7.43 4.95 -15.22
N ILE A 202 8.05 4.43 -16.28
CA ILE A 202 7.51 4.50 -17.63
C ILE A 202 6.38 3.48 -17.76
N LEU A 203 5.15 3.98 -17.94
CA LEU A 203 3.99 3.14 -18.20
C LEU A 203 3.82 2.93 -19.70
N GLU A 204 3.57 1.68 -20.12
CA GLU A 204 3.24 1.38 -21.52
C GLU A 204 1.95 2.08 -21.97
N ASN A 205 0.99 2.23 -21.05
CA ASN A 205 -0.18 3.07 -21.17
C ASN A 205 -0.75 3.40 -19.78
N ASN A 206 -1.66 4.37 -19.70
CA ASN A 206 -2.21 4.90 -18.45
C ASN A 206 -3.08 3.90 -17.65
N PHE A 207 -3.31 2.68 -18.16
CA PHE A 207 -4.13 1.64 -17.52
C PHE A 207 -3.30 0.47 -16.97
N VAL A 208 -2.01 0.39 -17.29
CA VAL A 208 -1.14 -0.70 -16.85
C VAL A 208 -0.55 -0.39 -15.48
N ILE A 209 -0.71 -1.33 -14.55
CA ILE A 209 -0.01 -1.32 -13.26
C ILE A 209 1.38 -1.94 -13.51
N PRO A 210 2.47 -1.26 -13.13
CA PRO A 210 3.82 -1.78 -13.34
C PRO A 210 4.09 -2.98 -12.44
N SER A 211 5.10 -3.78 -12.79
CA SER A 211 5.57 -4.89 -11.95
C SER A 211 5.94 -4.41 -10.54
N PRO A 212 5.62 -5.18 -9.47
CA PRO A 212 5.97 -4.82 -8.09
C PRO A 212 7.47 -4.64 -7.83
N ILE A 213 8.34 -5.14 -8.71
CA ILE A 213 9.79 -4.89 -8.65
C ILE A 213 10.16 -3.41 -8.76
N TYR A 214 9.26 -2.58 -9.33
CA TYR A 214 9.46 -1.14 -9.51
C TYR A 214 8.73 -0.30 -8.46
N TRP A 215 7.96 -0.93 -7.58
CA TRP A 215 7.26 -0.25 -6.51
C TRP A 215 8.26 0.18 -5.43
N GLY A 216 7.91 1.17 -4.62
CA GLY A 216 8.72 1.67 -3.52
C GLY A 216 8.31 1.05 -2.19
N THR A 217 8.82 1.59 -1.10
CA THR A 217 8.51 1.09 0.25
C THR A 217 7.49 1.99 0.95
N PHE A 218 6.51 1.38 1.60
CA PHE A 218 5.61 2.02 2.57
C PHE A 218 5.79 1.35 3.93
N TYR A 219 5.83 2.12 5.01
CA TYR A 219 6.13 1.55 6.33
C TYR A 219 5.49 2.30 7.49
N SER A 220 5.29 1.60 8.61
CA SER A 220 4.86 2.15 9.91
C SER A 220 6.11 2.41 10.77
N PRO A 221 6.56 3.67 10.95
CA PRO A 221 7.82 3.97 11.64
C PRO A 221 7.85 3.53 13.11
N ASP A 222 6.69 3.46 13.75
CA ASP A 222 6.46 3.06 15.12
C ASP A 222 6.19 1.55 15.28
N SER A 223 6.22 0.79 14.17
CA SER A 223 5.86 -0.63 14.11
C SER A 223 4.50 -0.95 14.77
N SER A 224 3.58 0.02 14.79
CA SER A 224 2.27 -0.14 15.44
C SER A 224 1.29 -0.95 14.58
N LEU A 225 1.65 -1.27 13.33
CA LEU A 225 1.02 -2.34 12.54
C LEU A 225 1.54 -3.70 13.04
N PRO A 226 0.74 -4.50 13.76
CA PRO A 226 1.22 -5.73 14.37
C PRO A 226 1.42 -6.82 13.32
N GLU A 227 2.62 -7.37 13.25
CA GLU A 227 2.89 -8.62 12.55
C GLU A 227 2.24 -9.80 13.30
N PHE A 228 1.43 -10.61 12.60
CA PHE A 228 0.74 -11.76 13.22
C PHE A 228 1.68 -12.84 13.78
N HIS A 229 2.96 -12.84 13.41
CA HIS A 229 3.93 -13.85 13.83
C HIS A 229 4.13 -13.90 15.35
N LEU A 230 3.97 -12.77 16.05
CA LEU A 230 4.22 -12.69 17.48
C LEU A 230 3.22 -13.51 18.32
N LEU A 231 1.97 -13.60 17.87
CA LEU A 231 0.93 -14.36 18.57
C LEU A 231 1.19 -15.87 18.54
N TYR A 232 1.73 -16.41 17.44
CA TYR A 232 2.07 -17.83 17.36
C TYR A 232 3.13 -18.22 18.38
N PHE A 233 4.16 -17.40 18.59
CA PHE A 233 5.18 -17.67 19.60
C PHE A 233 4.61 -17.65 21.03
N VAL A 234 3.71 -16.71 21.32
CA VAL A 234 3.06 -16.59 22.64
C VAL A 234 2.21 -17.83 22.97
N PHE A 235 1.57 -18.46 22.00
CA PHE A 235 0.78 -19.69 22.23
C PHE A 235 1.59 -20.98 22.06
N PHE A 236 2.59 -21.00 21.19
CA PHE A 236 3.38 -22.20 20.89
C PHE A 236 4.32 -22.58 22.05
N VAL A 237 4.96 -21.59 22.69
CA VAL A 237 5.86 -21.84 23.84
C VAL A 237 5.14 -22.50 25.03
N PRO A 238 4.01 -21.98 25.54
CA PRO A 238 3.29 -22.62 26.63
C PRO A 238 2.66 -23.96 26.22
N PHE A 239 2.21 -24.10 24.97
CA PHE A 239 1.71 -25.38 24.46
C PHE A 239 2.81 -26.45 24.47
N LEU A 240 4.00 -26.13 23.96
CA LEU A 240 5.16 -27.03 23.98
C LEU A 240 5.57 -27.40 25.41
N MET A 241 5.53 -26.43 26.34
CA MET A 241 5.83 -26.66 27.75
C MET A 241 4.83 -27.64 28.40
N ILE A 242 3.53 -27.51 28.10
CA ILE A 242 2.49 -28.43 28.56
C ILE A 242 2.72 -29.85 28.03
N VAL A 243 3.09 -29.99 26.75
CA VAL A 243 3.40 -31.28 26.13
C VAL A 243 4.61 -31.93 26.80
N ILE A 244 5.70 -31.18 27.02
CA ILE A 244 6.92 -31.68 27.68
C ILE A 244 6.61 -32.13 29.13
N LEU A 245 5.88 -31.33 29.91
CA LEU A 245 5.50 -31.67 31.27
C LEU A 245 4.60 -32.92 31.33
N ARG A 246 3.69 -33.07 30.36
CA ARG A 246 2.86 -34.28 30.20
C ARG A 246 3.71 -35.51 29.89
N MET A 247 4.66 -35.41 28.96
CA MET A 247 5.55 -36.52 28.59
C MET A 247 6.45 -36.96 29.75
N GLN A 248 7.05 -36.02 30.48
CA GLN A 248 7.86 -36.33 31.66
C GLN A 248 7.06 -37.02 32.77
N ARG A 249 5.81 -36.57 33.01
CA ARG A 249 4.91 -37.21 33.98
C ARG A 249 4.54 -38.63 33.55
N TRP A 250 4.31 -38.85 32.26
CA TRP A 250 4.00 -40.17 31.71
C TRP A 250 5.19 -41.14 31.82
N GLN A 251 6.40 -40.69 31.50
CA GLN A 251 7.63 -41.49 31.69
C GLN A 251 7.85 -41.88 33.14
N LYS A 252 7.59 -40.97 34.09
CA LYS A 252 7.65 -41.31 35.53
C LYS A 252 6.62 -42.36 35.92
N LEU A 253 5.41 -42.35 35.36
CA LEU A 253 4.38 -43.35 35.66
C LEU A 253 4.70 -44.73 35.05
N VAL A 254 5.33 -44.77 33.87
CA VAL A 254 5.72 -46.02 33.20
C VAL A 254 6.91 -46.68 33.89
N ASN A 255 7.87 -45.91 34.41
CA ASN A 255 9.06 -46.43 35.09
C ASN A 255 8.82 -46.85 36.56
N PHE A 256 7.60 -46.71 37.08
CA PHE A 256 7.22 -47.12 38.45
C PHE A 256 6.42 -48.44 38.50
N ASN A 257 6.23 -49.11 37.36
CA ASN A 257 5.75 -50.49 37.24
C ASN A 257 6.89 -51.40 36.77
#